data_AF-A0A2E5HR49-F1
#
_entry.id   AF-A0A2E5HR49-F1
#
_cell.length_a   1.000
_cell.length_b   1.000
_cell.length_c   1.000
_cell.angle_alpha   90.00
_cell.angle_beta   90.00
_cell.angle_gamma   90.00
#
_symmetry.space_group_name_H-M   'P 1'
#
loop_
_entity.id
_entity.type
_entity.pdbx_description
1 polymer ?
#
loop_
_entity_poly.entity_id
_entity_poly.type
_entity_poly.pdbx_seq_one_letter_code
_entity_poly.pdbx_strand_id
1 'polypeptide(L)'
;MCIGATPRGLETHRHIPHTRAPRPAAAWGNSCNARWVAYPDPRPRERPAPRAGDTTVEAHTARTSTPYALALAALCGAALLASRADAAPCRPQGAPPAGYDAPAIAEAGRVDLSGSWELDTRSRDFTSPRAVQLPGPFVAIPRGPGGLRQLWLRRRFTLSEVQDPKALAMDLGGRFGLTVVWLNGERIGASKRFSDPFFRSGGLPLKRGENELVLEVTLGDFYDGLRWYGDAAVGRPTTRQRGIVVPEPRTNLARRELAWSVLIPPCADLTQPRPLIVALPGAGGSVYAYAATRLREQAEARGWLMLTFDAVLRRYYTGPAEEAIIATLERVTRELPVDPERIYMTGYSMGGSGTLHIGYHHPDRFAAIAPFFAIARYGLGNALWKQVFRDSPTRLSRHIVMNFPGNARNLPVLHVHAVDDPLVPVHHARLVHRASARLGLTHHTLRLPERGGHRLETIEAATDDLIAWFAQHKRARLPRRVSHKASAPRHTRAWWLELELARPGAFGEADLEWDAASRTLQVHTLHGLRSVRVDGRALALWGAPVTLTVASPHQGRVILTGAPEAGRWRLTGPGGEPRALSSRDGAVTLPPLREGRHQLTPVAPP
;
A
#
# COMPACT_ATOMS: atom_id res chain seq x y z
N MET A 1 -29.34 -11.21 -44.38
CA MET A 1 -29.11 -11.98 -45.62
C MET A 1 -27.77 -12.68 -45.51
N CYS A 2 -27.70 -13.96 -45.89
CA CYS A 2 -26.47 -14.76 -46.05
C CYS A 2 -25.76 -14.33 -47.37
N ILE A 3 -24.59 -14.81 -47.87
CA ILE A 3 -23.75 -16.04 -47.76
C ILE A 3 -22.27 -15.56 -47.96
N GLY A 4 -21.14 -16.19 -47.56
CA GLY A 4 -20.84 -17.45 -46.84
C GLY A 4 -19.40 -17.95 -47.18
N ALA A 5 -19.22 -19.27 -47.28
CA ALA A 5 -18.08 -20.02 -47.88
C ALA A 5 -16.65 -19.94 -47.29
N THR A 6 -16.28 -20.99 -46.55
CA THR A 6 -14.92 -21.60 -46.52
C THR A 6 -14.96 -22.96 -47.24
N PRO A 7 -13.81 -23.53 -47.65
CA PRO A 7 -13.47 -24.84 -47.09
C PRO A 7 -11.96 -25.16 -46.88
N ARG A 8 -11.77 -26.22 -46.07
CA ARG A 8 -10.66 -27.20 -45.83
C ARG A 8 -9.59 -27.36 -46.93
N GLY A 9 -8.37 -27.87 -46.70
CA GLY A 9 -7.68 -28.42 -45.50
C GLY A 9 -6.44 -29.29 -45.88
N LEU A 10 -5.78 -29.94 -44.89
CA LEU A 10 -4.79 -31.07 -44.99
C LEU A 10 -3.40 -30.77 -45.66
N GLU A 11 -2.26 -30.92 -44.95
CA GLU A 11 -1.31 -32.08 -44.96
C GLU A 11 -0.50 -32.25 -46.28
N THR A 12 0.84 -32.40 -46.35
CA THR A 12 1.80 -33.22 -45.57
C THR A 12 3.29 -32.77 -45.74
N HIS A 13 4.16 -33.28 -44.85
CA HIS A 13 5.61 -33.58 -44.98
C HIS A 13 6.56 -32.90 -46.01
N ARG A 14 7.71 -32.42 -45.51
CA ARG A 14 9.04 -33.04 -45.76
C ARG A 14 10.09 -32.63 -44.70
N HIS A 15 11.15 -33.43 -44.57
CA HIS A 15 12.10 -33.44 -43.45
C HIS A 15 13.55 -33.35 -43.98
N ILE A 16 14.50 -32.90 -43.12
CA ILE A 16 15.95 -33.27 -43.12
C ILE A 16 16.85 -32.61 -44.22
N PRO A 17 18.12 -32.18 -43.95
CA PRO A 17 18.77 -31.83 -42.67
C PRO A 17 19.93 -30.77 -42.68
N HIS A 18 20.54 -30.59 -41.48
CA HIS A 18 21.98 -30.38 -41.18
C HIS A 18 22.68 -28.97 -41.10
N THR A 19 23.07 -28.67 -39.84
CA THR A 19 24.40 -28.17 -39.37
C THR A 19 24.99 -26.82 -39.82
N ARG A 20 25.17 -25.86 -38.89
CA ARG A 20 26.41 -25.66 -38.07
C ARG A 20 26.26 -24.50 -37.06
N ALA A 21 27.24 -24.36 -36.15
CA ALA A 21 27.22 -23.50 -34.96
C ALA A 21 27.59 -22.01 -35.21
N PRO A 22 27.35 -21.08 -34.24
CA PRO A 22 27.35 -19.62 -34.48
C PRO A 22 28.61 -18.87 -34.00
N ARG A 23 28.95 -17.75 -34.66
CA ARG A 23 29.88 -16.66 -34.22
C ARG A 23 29.57 -15.36 -35.03
N PRO A 24 29.99 -14.15 -34.59
CA PRO A 24 29.38 -13.40 -33.48
C PRO A 24 28.92 -11.99 -33.91
N ALA A 25 28.57 -11.14 -32.94
CA ALA A 25 27.98 -9.81 -33.12
C ALA A 25 28.72 -8.86 -34.09
N ALA A 26 27.95 -8.17 -34.92
CA ALA A 26 28.36 -6.96 -35.63
C ALA A 26 27.57 -5.77 -35.09
N ALA A 27 28.27 -4.71 -34.67
CA ALA A 27 27.66 -3.47 -34.23
C ALA A 27 27.05 -2.71 -35.43
N TRP A 28 25.83 -2.21 -35.27
CA TRP A 28 25.22 -1.26 -36.19
C TRP A 28 24.73 -0.05 -35.41
N GLY A 29 25.50 1.03 -35.47
CA GLY A 29 25.00 2.36 -35.17
C GLY A 29 24.23 2.90 -36.37
N ASN A 30 23.08 3.51 -36.12
CA ASN A 30 22.46 4.54 -36.95
C ASN A 30 21.39 5.23 -36.07
N SER A 31 21.63 6.46 -35.62
CA SER A 31 21.45 7.71 -36.37
C SER A 31 19.96 8.03 -36.59
N CYS A 32 19.37 8.75 -35.63
CA CYS A 32 18.06 9.38 -35.77
C CYS A 32 18.15 10.81 -35.20
N ASN A 33 18.35 11.77 -36.09
CA ASN A 33 18.31 13.20 -35.77
C ASN A 33 16.88 13.61 -35.38
N ALA A 34 16.70 14.08 -34.15
CA ALA A 34 15.54 14.88 -33.76
C ALA A 34 16.03 16.30 -33.39
N ARG A 35 15.64 17.29 -34.19
CA ARG A 35 15.99 18.70 -33.96
C ARG A 35 15.35 19.18 -32.66
N TRP A 36 16.19 19.61 -31.72
CA TRP A 36 15.72 20.33 -30.53
C TRP A 36 15.42 21.78 -30.90
N VAL A 37 14.19 22.22 -30.66
CA VAL A 37 13.84 23.65 -30.67
C VAL A 37 14.30 24.22 -29.33
N ALA A 38 15.39 24.97 -29.34
CA ALA A 38 15.88 25.67 -28.15
C ALA A 38 15.04 26.92 -27.89
N TYR A 39 14.57 27.08 -26.64
CA TYR A 39 14.18 28.38 -26.09
C TYR A 39 15.31 28.86 -25.16
N PRO A 40 15.61 30.17 -25.13
CA PRO A 40 16.85 30.67 -24.52
C PRO A 40 16.82 30.69 -23.00
N ASP A 41 17.93 30.25 -22.41
CA ASP A 41 18.23 30.34 -20.97
C ASP A 41 18.83 31.72 -20.64
N PRO A 42 18.27 32.51 -19.69
CA PRO A 42 18.83 33.78 -19.29
C PRO A 42 20.11 33.58 -18.46
N ARG A 43 21.27 33.75 -19.11
CA ARG A 43 22.60 33.61 -18.49
C ARG A 43 22.73 34.42 -17.19
N PRO A 44 23.27 33.85 -16.10
CA PRO A 44 23.70 34.65 -14.95
C PRO A 44 24.92 35.50 -15.34
N ARG A 45 24.98 36.73 -14.82
CA ARG A 45 26.16 37.61 -14.95
C ARG A 45 27.27 37.14 -14.02
N GLU A 46 28.47 36.99 -14.55
CA GLU A 46 29.68 36.73 -13.78
C GLU A 46 30.01 37.89 -12.82
N ARG A 47 30.52 37.57 -11.64
CA ARG A 47 31.27 38.49 -10.76
C ARG A 47 32.54 37.78 -10.27
N PRO A 48 33.67 38.49 -10.15
CA PRO A 48 34.97 37.87 -9.88
C PRO A 48 35.13 37.45 -8.41
N ALA A 49 36.05 36.50 -8.18
CA ALA A 49 36.37 35.97 -6.86
C ALA A 49 37.22 36.95 -6.02
N PRO A 50 36.99 37.06 -4.69
CA PRO A 50 37.87 37.80 -3.79
C PRO A 50 39.06 36.95 -3.31
N ARG A 51 40.22 37.59 -3.12
CA ARG A 51 41.36 37.04 -2.35
C ARG A 51 41.24 37.42 -0.87
N ALA A 52 41.98 36.69 -0.03
CA ALA A 52 41.98 36.86 1.42
C ALA A 52 42.59 38.18 1.92
N GLY A 53 42.15 38.61 3.10
CA GLY A 53 42.67 39.75 3.87
C GLY A 53 41.75 40.04 5.07
N ASP A 54 42.34 40.24 6.25
CA ASP A 54 41.72 40.46 7.57
C ASP A 54 40.56 41.49 7.59
N THR A 55 39.57 41.42 8.48
CA THR A 55 39.74 41.78 9.91
C THR A 55 38.63 41.32 10.86
N THR A 56 39.00 41.30 12.15
CA THR A 56 38.24 41.09 13.39
C THR A 56 37.00 41.96 13.61
N VAL A 57 35.97 41.43 14.29
CA VAL A 57 35.13 42.18 15.25
C VAL A 57 34.78 41.29 16.46
N GLU A 58 34.87 41.85 17.68
CA GLU A 58 34.61 41.17 18.96
C GLU A 58 33.13 41.22 19.43
N ALA A 59 32.88 40.60 20.60
CA ALA A 59 31.58 40.39 21.25
C ALA A 59 30.85 41.69 21.69
N HIS A 60 29.55 41.70 21.98
CA HIS A 60 29.07 41.30 23.32
C HIS A 60 27.54 41.08 23.48
N THR A 61 27.20 39.96 24.13
CA THR A 61 26.10 39.69 25.10
C THR A 61 24.63 40.10 24.87
N ALA A 62 23.75 39.08 24.99
CA ALA A 62 22.56 39.14 25.86
C ALA A 62 22.25 37.75 26.48
N ARG A 63 22.06 37.69 27.81
CA ARG A 63 21.36 36.58 28.53
C ARG A 63 19.86 36.93 28.49
N THR A 64 18.84 36.06 28.45
CA THR A 64 18.37 34.96 29.34
C THR A 64 17.07 34.39 28.72
N SER A 65 16.48 33.24 29.04
CA SER A 65 16.89 31.99 29.74
C SER A 65 15.72 30.98 29.64
N THR A 66 15.96 29.69 29.31
CA THR A 66 14.87 28.71 29.11
C THR A 66 15.12 27.36 29.80
N PRO A 67 14.61 27.13 31.03
CA PRO A 67 14.63 25.80 31.65
C PRO A 67 13.58 24.82 31.08
N TYR A 68 12.60 25.32 30.32
CA TYR A 68 11.45 24.52 29.83
C TYR A 68 11.79 23.54 28.69
N ALA A 69 12.78 23.84 27.85
CA ALA A 69 13.07 23.04 26.65
C ALA A 69 13.71 21.67 26.99
N LEU A 70 14.54 21.61 28.03
CA LEU A 70 15.18 20.38 28.49
C LEU A 70 14.21 19.47 29.25
N ALA A 71 13.25 20.03 30.00
CA ALA A 71 12.22 19.26 30.70
C ALA A 71 11.28 18.52 29.73
N LEU A 72 10.86 19.17 28.64
CA LEU A 72 10.02 18.54 27.59
C LEU A 72 10.78 17.46 26.81
N ALA A 73 12.07 17.66 26.52
CA ALA A 73 12.91 16.64 25.89
C ALA A 73 13.09 15.40 26.80
N ALA A 74 13.27 15.60 28.11
CA ALA A 74 13.37 14.52 29.09
C ALA A 74 12.05 13.74 29.24
N LEU A 75 10.90 14.42 29.28
CA LEU A 75 9.58 13.77 29.38
C LEU A 75 9.21 12.98 28.12
N CYS A 76 9.50 13.50 26.92
CA CYS A 76 9.31 12.74 25.67
C CYS A 76 10.33 11.60 25.51
N GLY A 77 11.57 11.77 25.97
CA GLY A 77 12.60 10.72 25.94
C GLY A 77 12.29 9.56 26.87
N ALA A 78 11.80 9.83 28.09
CA ALA A 78 11.41 8.82 29.06
C ALA A 78 10.22 7.97 28.58
N ALA A 79 9.23 8.59 27.91
CA ALA A 79 8.06 7.89 27.37
C ALA A 79 8.38 6.91 26.23
N LEU A 80 9.51 7.09 25.53
CA LEU A 80 9.96 6.20 24.44
C LEU A 80 10.86 5.05 24.91
N LEU A 81 11.49 5.17 26.09
CA LEU A 81 12.39 4.14 26.65
C LEU A 81 11.67 3.11 27.54
N ALA A 82 10.41 3.37 27.95
CA ALA A 82 9.62 2.50 28.81
C ALA A 82 9.03 1.23 28.12
N SER A 83 9.60 0.75 27.01
CA SER A 83 8.96 -0.27 26.14
C SER A 83 9.48 -1.71 26.25
N ARG A 84 10.41 -2.02 27.17
CA ARG A 84 11.00 -3.38 27.29
C ARG A 84 11.20 -3.95 28.71
N ALA A 85 10.83 -3.21 29.75
CA ALA A 85 10.65 -3.73 31.09
C ALA A 85 9.28 -3.27 31.61
N ASP A 86 8.56 -4.15 32.31
CA ASP A 86 7.26 -3.88 32.96
C ASP A 86 6.08 -3.45 32.07
N ALA A 87 6.03 -3.95 30.84
CA ALA A 87 4.76 -4.04 30.12
C ALA A 87 3.86 -5.09 30.80
N ALA A 88 2.73 -4.66 31.37
CA ALA A 88 1.75 -5.56 31.99
C ALA A 88 1.37 -6.70 31.01
N PRO A 89 1.19 -7.96 31.49
CA PRO A 89 1.00 -9.11 30.62
C PRO A 89 -0.22 -8.91 29.72
N CYS A 90 -0.01 -8.99 28.40
CA CYS A 90 -1.05 -8.67 27.45
C CYS A 90 -2.24 -9.64 27.58
N ARG A 91 -3.45 -9.10 27.60
CA ARG A 91 -4.69 -9.88 27.75
C ARG A 91 -5.48 -9.83 26.44
N PRO A 92 -5.40 -10.86 25.57
CA PRO A 92 -6.29 -10.94 24.41
C PRO A 92 -7.75 -10.98 24.85
N GLN A 93 -8.61 -10.33 24.07
CA GLN A 93 -10.05 -10.37 24.25
C GLN A 93 -10.73 -10.54 22.89
N GLY A 94 -11.93 -11.12 22.90
CA GLY A 94 -12.64 -11.53 21.69
C GLY A 94 -11.95 -12.68 20.92
N ALA A 95 -12.74 -13.39 20.12
CA ALA A 95 -12.25 -14.33 19.12
C ALA A 95 -12.50 -13.75 17.72
N PRO A 96 -11.63 -14.01 16.72
CA PRO A 96 -11.98 -13.73 15.34
C PRO A 96 -13.09 -14.68 14.87
N PRO A 97 -13.82 -14.34 13.78
CA PRO A 97 -14.85 -15.21 13.25
C PRO A 97 -14.26 -16.48 12.62
N ALA A 98 -15.10 -17.52 12.50
CA ALA A 98 -14.70 -18.81 11.94
C ALA A 98 -14.16 -18.70 10.50
N GLY A 99 -13.06 -19.40 10.22
CA GLY A 99 -12.35 -19.36 8.94
C GLY A 99 -11.15 -18.41 8.93
N TYR A 100 -10.82 -17.77 10.06
CA TYR A 100 -9.55 -17.05 10.29
C TYR A 100 -8.54 -17.96 11.00
N ASP A 101 -8.40 -19.18 10.49
CA ASP A 101 -7.61 -20.26 11.08
C ASP A 101 -6.39 -20.55 10.18
N ALA A 102 -5.26 -20.92 10.78
CA ALA A 102 -4.05 -21.33 10.06
C ALA A 102 -3.38 -22.56 10.72
N PRO A 103 -2.70 -23.44 9.97
CA PRO A 103 -1.94 -24.54 10.55
C PRO A 103 -0.90 -24.06 11.57
N ALA A 104 -0.77 -24.81 12.67
CA ALA A 104 0.12 -24.51 13.79
C ALA A 104 0.53 -25.80 14.54
N ILE A 105 1.38 -25.64 15.56
CA ILE A 105 1.77 -26.70 16.50
C ILE A 105 1.12 -26.44 17.87
N ALA A 106 0.61 -27.49 18.52
CA ALA A 106 0.06 -27.38 19.87
C ALA A 106 1.16 -27.15 20.92
N GLU A 107 0.94 -26.23 21.86
CA GLU A 107 1.91 -25.92 22.93
C GLU A 107 2.25 -27.14 23.80
N ALA A 108 1.24 -27.97 24.13
CA ALA A 108 1.43 -29.16 24.94
C ALA A 108 2.27 -30.21 24.20
N GLY A 109 3.51 -30.41 24.65
CA GLY A 109 4.45 -31.38 24.06
C GLY A 109 5.13 -30.91 22.78
N ARG A 110 5.18 -29.59 22.52
CA ARG A 110 6.05 -29.01 21.48
C ARG A 110 7.52 -29.25 21.80
N VAL A 111 8.31 -29.53 20.77
CA VAL A 111 9.77 -29.40 20.78
C VAL A 111 10.10 -28.10 20.08
N ASP A 112 10.59 -27.13 20.84
CA ASP A 112 10.96 -25.83 20.32
C ASP A 112 12.30 -25.91 19.58
N LEU A 113 12.30 -25.47 18.33
CA LEU A 113 13.49 -25.38 17.48
C LEU A 113 14.09 -23.96 17.49
N SER A 114 13.59 -23.07 18.35
CA SER A 114 14.16 -21.75 18.55
C SER A 114 15.58 -21.79 19.16
N GLY A 115 16.22 -20.63 19.22
CA GLY A 115 17.54 -20.43 19.81
C GLY A 115 18.68 -20.58 18.79
N SER A 116 19.76 -21.26 19.18
CA SER A 116 21.01 -21.28 18.42
C SER A 116 21.01 -22.29 17.26
N TRP A 117 21.20 -21.77 16.06
CA TRP A 117 21.41 -22.50 14.81
C TRP A 117 22.83 -22.29 14.30
N GLU A 118 23.36 -23.25 13.55
CA GLU A 118 24.62 -23.12 12.82
C GLU A 118 24.33 -22.58 11.41
N LEU A 119 25.02 -21.53 10.98
CA LEU A 119 24.92 -20.91 9.67
C LEU A 119 26.25 -21.06 8.91
N ASP A 120 26.21 -21.65 7.71
CA ASP A 120 27.33 -21.69 6.77
C ASP A 120 26.90 -21.05 5.43
N THR A 121 27.78 -20.30 4.79
CA THR A 121 27.54 -19.59 3.52
C THR A 121 28.36 -20.15 2.34
N ARG A 122 29.05 -21.28 2.55
CA ARG A 122 29.96 -21.93 1.61
C ARG A 122 29.52 -23.35 1.26
N SER A 123 29.18 -24.18 2.24
CA SER A 123 28.77 -25.58 2.01
C SER A 123 27.65 -26.05 2.94
N ARG A 124 26.91 -27.07 2.46
CA ARG A 124 25.97 -27.88 3.24
C ARG A 124 26.67 -28.73 4.32
N ASP A 125 27.97 -28.94 4.22
CA ASP A 125 28.72 -29.78 5.17
C ASP A 125 29.10 -29.04 6.47
N PHE A 126 28.82 -27.72 6.56
CA PHE A 126 29.15 -26.86 7.70
C PHE A 126 30.64 -26.92 8.05
N THR A 127 31.50 -26.59 7.08
CA THR A 127 32.97 -26.59 7.22
C THR A 127 33.51 -25.31 7.87
N SER A 128 32.72 -24.25 7.96
CA SER A 128 33.06 -23.03 8.73
C SER A 128 31.80 -22.37 9.30
N PRO A 129 31.05 -23.07 10.17
CA PRO A 129 29.76 -22.58 10.67
C PRO A 129 29.93 -21.46 11.69
N ARG A 130 29.00 -20.52 11.70
CA ARG A 130 28.84 -19.52 12.76
C ARG A 130 27.47 -19.68 13.45
N ALA A 131 27.41 -19.46 14.76
CA ALA A 131 26.15 -19.48 15.50
C ALA A 131 25.27 -18.27 15.14
N VAL A 132 23.97 -18.48 14.99
CA VAL A 132 22.93 -17.45 14.81
C VAL A 132 21.68 -17.79 15.62
N GLN A 133 20.95 -16.79 16.11
CA GLN A 133 19.72 -16.98 16.89
C GLN A 133 18.48 -16.88 15.99
N LEU A 134 17.65 -17.93 15.94
CA LEU A 134 16.48 -18.05 15.07
C LEU A 134 15.33 -18.83 15.74
N PRO A 135 14.04 -18.49 15.52
CA PRO A 135 13.55 -17.24 14.96
C PRO A 135 14.06 -16.05 15.77
N GLY A 136 14.35 -14.95 15.09
CA GLY A 136 15.05 -13.81 15.66
C GLY A 136 15.08 -12.63 14.71
N PRO A 137 15.57 -11.47 15.15
CA PRO A 137 15.67 -10.27 14.32
C PRO A 137 16.56 -10.49 13.10
N PHE A 138 16.47 -9.57 12.13
CA PHE A 138 17.27 -9.56 10.90
C PHE A 138 18.76 -9.91 11.13
N VAL A 139 19.22 -10.96 10.46
CA VAL A 139 20.62 -11.40 10.45
C VAL A 139 21.26 -10.90 9.16
N ALA A 140 22.10 -9.88 9.25
CA ALA A 140 22.87 -9.37 8.11
C ALA A 140 23.84 -10.45 7.57
N ILE A 141 23.89 -10.57 6.24
CA ILE A 141 24.77 -11.51 5.54
C ILE A 141 25.59 -10.71 4.51
N PRO A 142 26.87 -10.45 4.79
CA PRO A 142 27.73 -9.69 3.88
C PRO A 142 27.78 -10.33 2.48
N ARG A 143 27.38 -9.56 1.46
CA ARG A 143 27.50 -9.97 0.07
C ARG A 143 28.96 -9.85 -0.37
N GLY A 144 29.63 -10.99 -0.53
CA GLY A 144 30.95 -11.06 -1.17
C GLY A 144 30.87 -10.74 -2.68
N PRO A 145 32.02 -10.42 -3.33
CA PRO A 145 32.09 -10.32 -4.78
C PRO A 145 31.62 -11.63 -5.41
N GLY A 146 30.60 -11.57 -6.27
CA GLY A 146 29.87 -12.75 -6.76
C GLY A 146 28.43 -12.87 -6.26
N GLY A 147 28.00 -12.01 -5.33
CA GLY A 147 26.57 -11.84 -5.00
C GLY A 147 25.95 -13.06 -4.33
N LEU A 148 26.49 -13.44 -3.18
CA LEU A 148 26.16 -14.64 -2.39
C LEU A 148 24.65 -14.95 -2.35
N ARG A 149 24.22 -16.02 -3.05
CA ARG A 149 22.80 -16.34 -3.29
C ARG A 149 22.20 -17.39 -2.36
N GLN A 150 23.01 -18.21 -1.69
CA GLN A 150 22.55 -19.39 -0.95
C GLN A 150 23.22 -19.48 0.41
N LEU A 151 22.49 -19.92 1.42
CA LEU A 151 22.98 -20.17 2.78
C LEU A 151 22.43 -21.49 3.32
N TRP A 152 23.17 -22.08 4.26
CA TRP A 152 22.84 -23.34 4.90
C TRP A 152 22.67 -23.13 6.40
N LEU A 153 21.59 -23.64 6.97
CA LEU A 153 21.28 -23.59 8.39
C LEU A 153 21.14 -25.00 8.95
N ARG A 154 21.76 -25.31 10.10
CA ARG A 154 21.62 -26.59 10.80
C ARG A 154 21.12 -26.40 12.23
N ARG A 155 20.23 -27.28 12.65
CA ARG A 155 19.76 -27.43 14.04
C ARG A 155 19.67 -28.91 14.37
N ARG A 156 20.26 -29.29 15.51
CA ARG A 156 20.02 -30.60 16.14
C ARG A 156 19.00 -30.43 17.26
N PHE A 157 18.13 -31.41 17.40
CA PHE A 157 17.08 -31.43 18.42
C PHE A 157 16.74 -32.88 18.78
N THR A 158 16.17 -33.08 19.96
CA THR A 158 15.87 -34.41 20.51
C THR A 158 14.37 -34.59 20.64
N LEU A 159 13.85 -35.72 20.16
CA LEU A 159 12.48 -36.17 20.48
C LEU A 159 12.52 -37.12 21.66
N SER A 160 11.54 -36.98 22.56
CA SER A 160 11.38 -37.87 23.72
C SER A 160 10.80 -39.23 23.30
N GLU A 161 11.11 -40.28 24.07
CA GLU A 161 10.66 -41.66 23.80
C GLU A 161 9.12 -41.83 23.77
N VAL A 162 8.39 -40.91 24.41
CA VAL A 162 6.93 -40.93 24.54
C VAL A 162 6.22 -40.29 23.33
N GLN A 163 6.93 -39.51 22.51
CA GLN A 163 6.38 -38.92 21.30
C GLN A 163 6.35 -39.95 20.16
N ASP A 164 5.19 -40.18 19.54
CA ASP A 164 5.09 -40.94 18.29
C ASP A 164 5.54 -40.05 17.11
N PRO A 165 6.67 -40.34 16.45
CA PRO A 165 7.17 -39.52 15.34
C PRO A 165 6.21 -39.44 14.15
N LYS A 166 5.32 -40.42 13.96
CA LYS A 166 4.36 -40.46 12.85
C LYS A 166 3.19 -39.49 13.03
N ALA A 167 2.85 -39.15 14.28
CA ALA A 167 1.76 -38.23 14.63
C ALA A 167 2.18 -36.75 14.70
N LEU A 168 3.46 -36.44 14.43
CA LEU A 168 4.00 -35.09 14.55
C LEU A 168 3.88 -34.30 13.23
N ALA A 169 3.75 -32.99 13.40
CA ALA A 169 3.89 -31.98 12.39
C ALA A 169 5.10 -31.09 12.70
N MET A 170 5.57 -30.36 11.68
CA MET A 170 6.65 -29.39 11.78
C MET A 170 6.16 -28.06 11.20
N ASP A 171 6.22 -26.99 11.99
CA ASP A 171 6.11 -25.60 11.52
C ASP A 171 7.50 -24.97 11.65
N LEU A 172 8.07 -24.50 10.54
CA LEU A 172 9.34 -23.74 10.53
C LEU A 172 9.10 -22.26 10.24
N GLY A 173 7.85 -21.81 10.31
CA GLY A 173 7.46 -20.46 9.98
C GLY A 173 7.86 -20.13 8.55
N GLY A 174 8.02 -18.84 8.24
CA GLY A 174 8.54 -18.41 6.95
C GLY A 174 9.81 -17.59 7.08
N ARG A 175 10.47 -17.40 5.95
CA ARG A 175 11.78 -16.75 5.87
C ARG A 175 11.96 -16.06 4.52
N PHE A 176 12.76 -15.00 4.47
CA PHE A 176 13.08 -14.39 3.19
C PHE A 176 14.12 -15.24 2.44
N GLY A 177 13.73 -15.66 1.24
CA GLY A 177 14.44 -16.64 0.43
C GLY A 177 13.59 -17.85 0.08
N LEU A 178 13.93 -18.54 -1.01
CA LEU A 178 13.37 -19.86 -1.32
C LEU A 178 14.08 -20.90 -0.44
N THR A 179 13.32 -21.68 0.32
CA THR A 179 13.87 -22.65 1.28
C THR A 179 13.64 -24.08 0.83
N VAL A 180 14.67 -24.93 0.89
CA VAL A 180 14.56 -26.40 0.82
C VAL A 180 14.84 -26.98 2.20
N VAL A 181 14.00 -27.92 2.62
CA VAL A 181 14.00 -28.48 3.98
C VAL A 181 14.46 -29.94 3.92
N TRP A 182 15.48 -30.25 4.70
CA TRP A 182 16.06 -31.58 4.83
C TRP A 182 16.04 -32.03 6.28
N LEU A 183 15.58 -33.25 6.55
CA LEU A 183 15.47 -33.81 7.89
C LEU A 183 16.10 -35.20 7.89
N ASN A 184 17.08 -35.43 8.77
CA ASN A 184 17.83 -36.68 8.88
C ASN A 184 18.42 -37.18 7.54
N GLY A 185 18.84 -36.25 6.68
CA GLY A 185 19.39 -36.51 5.35
C GLY A 185 18.36 -36.51 4.20
N GLU A 186 17.07 -36.70 4.49
CA GLU A 186 16.01 -36.78 3.48
C GLU A 186 15.39 -35.41 3.16
N ARG A 187 15.01 -35.19 1.89
CA ARG A 187 14.35 -33.94 1.46
C ARG A 187 12.85 -33.97 1.78
N ILE A 188 12.43 -33.19 2.77
CA ILE A 188 11.02 -33.16 3.22
C ILE A 188 10.20 -32.01 2.64
N GLY A 189 10.78 -31.14 1.81
CA GLY A 189 10.01 -30.23 0.96
C GLY A 189 10.74 -28.93 0.62
N ALA A 190 9.98 -27.95 0.13
CA ALA A 190 10.47 -26.61 -0.14
C ALA A 190 9.34 -25.57 -0.09
N SER A 191 9.67 -24.30 0.18
CA SER A 191 8.75 -23.17 0.07
C SER A 191 8.29 -23.00 -1.39
N LYS A 192 6.98 -22.82 -1.61
CA LYS A 192 6.42 -22.64 -2.97
C LYS A 192 6.79 -21.29 -3.58
N ARG A 193 6.88 -20.23 -2.76
CA ARG A 193 7.24 -18.86 -3.17
C ARG A 193 8.20 -18.24 -2.17
N PHE A 194 8.78 -17.12 -2.57
CA PHE A 194 9.59 -16.28 -1.70
C PHE A 194 8.76 -15.85 -0.48
N SER A 195 9.30 -16.00 0.74
CA SER A 195 8.61 -15.73 2.02
C SER A 195 7.46 -16.65 2.43
N ASP A 196 7.06 -17.66 1.64
CA ASP A 196 6.03 -18.61 2.10
C ASP A 196 6.50 -19.44 3.32
N PRO A 197 5.62 -19.74 4.29
CA PRO A 197 5.97 -20.56 5.44
C PRO A 197 6.05 -22.05 5.09
N PHE A 198 6.80 -22.80 5.89
CA PHE A 198 6.89 -24.25 5.79
C PHE A 198 6.13 -24.91 6.94
N PHE A 199 5.00 -25.54 6.61
CA PHE A 199 4.27 -26.44 7.50
C PHE A 199 4.15 -27.82 6.83
N ARG A 200 4.46 -28.90 7.55
CA ARG A 200 4.25 -30.28 7.09
C ARG A 200 3.70 -31.13 8.23
N SER A 201 2.48 -31.64 8.05
CA SER A 201 1.84 -32.62 8.94
C SER A 201 2.15 -34.05 8.48
N GLY A 202 2.77 -34.85 9.33
CA GLY A 202 2.99 -36.28 9.09
C GLY A 202 4.01 -36.59 7.99
N GLY A 203 4.34 -37.89 7.89
CA GLY A 203 5.33 -38.41 6.95
C GLY A 203 6.70 -37.76 7.10
N LEU A 204 7.08 -37.36 8.31
CA LEU A 204 8.39 -36.82 8.62
C LEU A 204 9.32 -37.99 9.00
N PRO A 205 10.56 -38.09 8.46
CA PRO A 205 11.56 -39.11 8.81
C PRO A 205 12.20 -38.83 10.19
N LEU A 206 11.37 -38.51 11.18
CA LEU A 206 11.75 -38.27 12.56
C LEU A 206 12.12 -39.58 13.25
N LYS A 207 13.19 -39.53 14.05
CA LYS A 207 13.67 -40.62 14.90
C LYS A 207 13.41 -40.25 16.36
N ARG A 208 13.29 -41.24 17.24
CA ARG A 208 13.39 -40.96 18.68
C ARG A 208 14.86 -40.68 19.03
N GLY A 209 15.09 -39.88 20.06
CA GLY A 209 16.42 -39.34 20.33
C GLY A 209 16.79 -38.23 19.34
N GLU A 210 18.04 -38.18 18.91
CA GLU A 210 18.59 -37.06 18.12
C GLU A 210 18.08 -37.03 16.67
N ASN A 211 17.81 -35.82 16.20
CA ASN A 211 17.41 -35.48 14.84
C ASN A 211 18.22 -34.28 14.34
N GLU A 212 18.52 -34.26 13.04
CA GLU A 212 19.22 -33.16 12.38
C GLU A 212 18.34 -32.54 11.29
N LEU A 213 18.08 -31.23 11.43
CA LEU A 213 17.36 -30.41 10.47
C LEU A 213 18.34 -29.50 9.74
N VAL A 214 18.36 -29.58 8.42
CA VAL A 214 19.19 -28.72 7.54
C VAL A 214 18.30 -27.97 6.57
N LEU A 215 18.47 -26.65 6.51
CA LEU A 215 17.71 -25.75 5.66
C LEU A 215 18.65 -25.06 4.68
N GLU A 216 18.36 -25.22 3.40
CA GLU A 216 18.98 -24.50 2.29
C GLU A 216 18.11 -23.27 2.01
N VAL A 217 18.65 -22.05 2.08
CA VAL A 217 17.87 -20.82 1.79
C VAL A 217 18.55 -20.02 0.70
N THR A 218 17.82 -19.77 -0.39
CA THR A 218 18.29 -18.96 -1.53
C THR A 218 17.73 -17.54 -1.42
N LEU A 219 18.60 -16.57 -1.13
CA LEU A 219 18.27 -15.15 -0.97
C LEU A 219 17.95 -14.49 -2.32
N GLY A 220 17.13 -13.43 -2.28
CA GLY A 220 16.78 -12.62 -3.44
C GLY A 220 17.60 -11.34 -3.53
N ASP A 221 17.76 -10.79 -4.74
CA ASP A 221 18.65 -9.66 -5.02
C ASP A 221 18.30 -8.38 -4.21
N PHE A 222 17.06 -8.22 -3.76
CA PHE A 222 16.58 -7.07 -2.96
C PHE A 222 16.75 -7.18 -1.43
N TYR A 223 17.37 -8.25 -0.92
CA TYR A 223 17.48 -8.52 0.52
C TYR A 223 18.94 -8.84 0.90
N ASP A 224 19.50 -8.08 1.86
CA ASP A 224 20.91 -8.18 2.29
C ASP A 224 21.10 -9.04 3.58
N GLY A 225 20.15 -9.93 3.88
CA GLY A 225 20.25 -10.80 5.06
C GLY A 225 19.11 -11.82 5.21
N LEU A 226 19.28 -12.73 6.16
CA LEU A 226 18.28 -13.71 6.56
C LEU A 226 17.27 -13.05 7.52
N ARG A 227 15.99 -13.34 7.29
CA ARG A 227 14.87 -12.95 8.16
C ARG A 227 13.95 -14.14 8.35
N TRP A 228 13.45 -14.33 9.56
CA TRP A 228 12.54 -15.42 9.96
C TRP A 228 11.32 -14.82 10.65
N TYR A 229 10.14 -15.40 10.45
CA TYR A 229 8.93 -15.11 11.21
C TYR A 229 8.12 -16.38 11.50
N GLY A 230 7.24 -16.32 12.50
CA GLY A 230 6.44 -17.47 12.92
C GLY A 230 7.25 -18.49 13.70
N ASP A 231 6.59 -19.59 14.03
CA ASP A 231 7.11 -20.62 14.92
C ASP A 231 8.26 -21.41 14.28
N ALA A 232 9.10 -22.04 15.11
CA ALA A 232 10.04 -23.05 14.69
C ALA A 232 9.90 -24.21 15.67
N ALA A 233 9.10 -25.22 15.35
CA ALA A 233 8.72 -26.27 16.28
C ALA A 233 8.36 -27.58 15.58
N VAL A 234 8.49 -28.68 16.33
CA VAL A 234 7.89 -29.98 16.02
C VAL A 234 6.91 -30.33 17.12
N GLY A 235 5.73 -30.83 16.80
CA GLY A 235 4.73 -31.20 17.82
C GLY A 235 3.45 -31.72 17.20
N ARG A 236 2.37 -31.83 17.99
CA ARG A 236 1.06 -32.23 17.46
C ARG A 236 0.49 -31.10 16.58
N PRO A 237 -0.05 -31.39 15.39
CA PRO A 237 -0.70 -30.38 14.57
C PRO A 237 -1.95 -29.81 15.25
N THR A 238 -2.19 -28.52 15.07
CA THR A 238 -3.39 -27.80 15.51
C THR A 238 -3.68 -26.63 14.54
N THR A 239 -4.67 -25.80 14.85
CA THR A 239 -4.87 -24.51 14.19
C THR A 239 -4.67 -23.34 15.15
N ARG A 240 -4.14 -22.22 14.64
CA ARG A 240 -4.08 -20.92 15.33
C ARG A 240 -5.06 -19.94 14.71
N GLN A 241 -5.72 -19.15 15.55
CA GLN A 241 -6.66 -18.09 15.16
C GLN A 241 -6.03 -16.67 15.24
N ARG A 242 -4.80 -16.58 15.74
CA ARG A 242 -4.05 -15.32 15.88
C ARG A 242 -2.66 -15.49 15.28
N GLY A 243 -1.98 -14.37 15.03
CA GLY A 243 -0.84 -14.29 14.14
C GLY A 243 -1.27 -14.01 12.70
N ILE A 244 -0.47 -14.45 11.72
CA ILE A 244 -0.80 -14.28 10.30
C ILE A 244 -1.65 -15.47 9.85
N VAL A 245 -2.89 -15.18 9.48
CA VAL A 245 -3.87 -16.18 9.02
C VAL A 245 -4.25 -15.90 7.56
N VAL A 246 -4.27 -16.96 6.75
CA VAL A 246 -4.79 -16.95 5.38
C VAL A 246 -6.19 -17.55 5.48
N PRO A 247 -7.26 -16.73 5.56
CA PRO A 247 -8.60 -17.28 5.72
C PRO A 247 -9.01 -18.09 4.50
N GLU A 248 -9.80 -19.14 4.73
CA GLU A 248 -10.22 -20.03 3.65
C GLU A 248 -10.98 -19.28 2.55
N PRO A 249 -10.75 -19.61 1.26
CA PRO A 249 -11.33 -18.89 0.14
C PRO A 249 -12.84 -19.12 0.06
N ARG A 250 -13.62 -18.20 0.64
CA ARG A 250 -15.06 -18.07 0.38
C ARG A 250 -15.31 -17.46 -1.02
N THR A 251 -15.21 -18.34 -2.01
CA THR A 251 -15.88 -18.35 -3.33
C THR A 251 -15.77 -17.15 -4.28
N ASN A 252 -14.89 -17.32 -5.28
CA ASN A 252 -15.04 -17.08 -6.72
C ASN A 252 -16.00 -15.97 -7.18
N LEU A 253 -15.47 -14.75 -7.25
CA LEU A 253 -15.99 -13.69 -8.11
C LEU A 253 -15.05 -13.49 -9.31
N ALA A 254 -15.56 -13.76 -10.51
CA ALA A 254 -15.01 -13.36 -11.82
C ALA A 254 -13.55 -13.76 -12.15
N ARG A 255 -13.10 -14.98 -11.80
CA ARG A 255 -11.88 -15.62 -12.33
C ARG A 255 -10.55 -14.85 -12.14
N ARG A 256 -10.23 -14.51 -10.88
CA ARG A 256 -8.93 -14.75 -10.22
C ARG A 256 -8.94 -14.03 -8.88
N GLU A 257 -9.25 -14.77 -7.82
CA GLU A 257 -9.11 -14.27 -6.46
C GLU A 257 -7.67 -13.81 -6.22
N LEU A 258 -7.52 -12.61 -5.68
CA LEU A 258 -6.26 -12.14 -5.15
C LEU A 258 -6.12 -12.76 -3.76
N ALA A 259 -5.20 -13.71 -3.57
CA ALA A 259 -4.96 -14.28 -2.26
C ALA A 259 -4.50 -13.18 -1.29
N TRP A 260 -4.96 -13.27 -0.05
CA TRP A 260 -4.73 -12.31 1.01
C TRP A 260 -4.55 -13.01 2.35
N SER A 261 -3.92 -12.31 3.30
CA SER A 261 -3.84 -12.74 4.69
C SER A 261 -4.04 -11.54 5.60
N VAL A 262 -4.46 -11.80 6.83
CA VAL A 262 -4.50 -10.79 7.88
C VAL A 262 -3.59 -11.20 9.02
N LEU A 263 -2.82 -10.26 9.52
CA LEU A 263 -2.23 -10.32 10.85
C LEU A 263 -3.31 -9.92 11.87
N ILE A 264 -3.69 -10.86 12.72
CA ILE A 264 -4.47 -10.60 13.93
C ILE A 264 -3.47 -10.71 15.10
N PRO A 265 -3.02 -9.59 15.71
CA PRO A 265 -2.03 -9.65 16.77
C PRO A 265 -2.46 -10.59 17.90
N PRO A 266 -1.52 -11.39 18.46
CA PRO A 266 -1.78 -12.20 19.65
C PRO A 266 -2.43 -11.39 20.78
N CYS A 267 -2.00 -10.15 20.95
CA CYS A 267 -2.48 -9.22 21.99
C CYS A 267 -3.67 -8.32 21.61
N ALA A 268 -4.30 -8.49 20.43
CA ALA A 268 -5.42 -7.62 20.04
C ALA A 268 -6.71 -7.95 20.83
N ASP A 269 -7.33 -6.94 21.43
CA ASP A 269 -8.69 -7.04 21.95
C ASP A 269 -9.70 -6.76 20.82
N LEU A 270 -10.34 -7.82 20.34
CA LEU A 270 -11.30 -7.81 19.22
C LEU A 270 -12.73 -7.45 19.65
N THR A 271 -12.94 -6.94 20.86
CA THR A 271 -14.24 -6.36 21.28
C THR A 271 -14.36 -4.87 20.92
N GLN A 272 -13.25 -4.21 20.56
CA GLN A 272 -13.20 -2.78 20.20
C GLN A 272 -12.65 -2.58 18.79
N PRO A 273 -13.04 -1.50 18.08
CA PRO A 273 -12.46 -1.12 16.79
C PRO A 273 -10.93 -0.96 16.86
N ARG A 274 -10.22 -1.58 15.92
CA ARG A 274 -8.76 -1.55 15.79
C ARG A 274 -8.34 -0.88 14.49
N PRO A 275 -7.24 -0.10 14.50
CA PRO A 275 -6.63 0.38 13.28
C PRO A 275 -6.19 -0.78 12.37
N LEU A 276 -6.23 -0.53 11.06
CA LEU A 276 -5.87 -1.51 10.03
C LEU A 276 -4.83 -0.91 9.09
N ILE A 277 -3.69 -1.59 8.93
CA ILE A 277 -2.70 -1.28 7.89
C ILE A 277 -2.96 -2.18 6.68
N VAL A 278 -3.24 -1.59 5.52
CA VAL A 278 -3.25 -2.28 4.23
C VAL A 278 -1.83 -2.22 3.66
N ALA A 279 -1.13 -3.35 3.64
CA ALA A 279 0.28 -3.45 3.23
C ALA A 279 0.39 -4.17 1.88
N LEU A 280 0.79 -3.45 0.83
CA LEU A 280 0.87 -3.96 -0.55
C LEU A 280 2.31 -4.39 -0.90
N PRO A 281 2.58 -5.69 -1.17
CA PRO A 281 3.94 -6.12 -1.47
C PRO A 281 4.51 -5.58 -2.78
N GLY A 282 5.84 -5.56 -2.87
CA GLY A 282 6.56 -5.30 -4.11
C GLY A 282 6.50 -6.47 -5.10
N ALA A 283 7.29 -6.36 -6.16
CA ALA A 283 7.36 -7.39 -7.19
C ALA A 283 7.82 -8.75 -6.61
N GLY A 284 7.03 -9.81 -6.84
CA GLY A 284 7.36 -11.17 -6.41
C GLY A 284 7.05 -11.53 -4.95
N GLY A 285 6.50 -10.60 -4.15
CA GLY A 285 6.01 -10.90 -2.81
C GLY A 285 4.77 -11.80 -2.81
N SER A 286 4.57 -12.56 -1.72
CA SER A 286 3.30 -13.22 -1.43
C SER A 286 2.55 -12.50 -0.31
N VAL A 287 1.39 -13.02 0.09
CA VAL A 287 0.68 -12.60 1.32
C VAL A 287 1.59 -12.49 2.55
N TYR A 288 2.72 -13.22 2.58
CA TYR A 288 3.68 -13.22 3.69
C TYR A 288 4.81 -12.19 3.57
N ALA A 289 4.83 -11.32 2.55
CA ALA A 289 5.96 -10.42 2.30
C ALA A 289 6.26 -9.42 3.44
N TYR A 290 5.29 -9.13 4.30
CA TYR A 290 5.46 -8.28 5.49
C TYR A 290 5.74 -9.06 6.78
N ALA A 291 5.73 -10.37 6.74
CA ALA A 291 5.71 -11.21 7.93
C ALA A 291 7.02 -11.15 8.75
N ALA A 292 8.17 -10.90 8.11
CA ALA A 292 9.45 -10.69 8.80
C ALA A 292 9.93 -9.22 8.72
N THR A 293 9.01 -8.27 8.86
CA THR A 293 9.30 -6.82 8.81
C THR A 293 9.03 -6.14 10.15
N ARG A 294 9.74 -5.05 10.42
CA ARG A 294 9.41 -4.17 11.56
C ARG A 294 7.97 -3.66 11.50
N LEU A 295 7.35 -3.57 10.32
CA LEU A 295 5.96 -3.15 10.16
C LEU A 295 5.01 -4.12 10.89
N ARG A 296 5.24 -5.44 10.78
CA ARG A 296 4.50 -6.45 11.54
C ARG A 296 4.74 -6.27 13.04
N GLU A 297 5.99 -6.15 13.47
CA GLU A 297 6.35 -5.99 14.89
C GLU A 297 5.67 -4.78 15.52
N GLN A 298 5.69 -3.62 14.85
CA GLN A 298 5.06 -2.39 15.33
C GLN A 298 3.53 -2.47 15.32
N ALA A 299 2.93 -3.24 14.40
CA ALA A 299 1.49 -3.53 14.39
C ALA A 299 1.09 -4.46 15.56
N GLU A 300 1.86 -5.52 15.81
CA GLU A 300 1.64 -6.43 16.94
C GLU A 300 1.74 -5.71 18.28
N ALA A 301 2.79 -4.91 18.48
CA ALA A 301 3.01 -4.12 19.69
C ALA A 301 1.89 -3.11 20.00
N ARG A 302 1.05 -2.76 19.02
CA ARG A 302 -0.09 -1.83 19.18
C ARG A 302 -1.46 -2.53 19.11
N GLY A 303 -1.51 -3.84 18.88
CA GLY A 303 -2.76 -4.55 18.61
C GLY A 303 -3.46 -4.08 17.32
N TRP A 304 -2.70 -3.55 16.34
CA TRP A 304 -3.23 -3.11 15.05
C TRP A 304 -3.30 -4.29 14.07
N LEU A 305 -4.39 -4.35 13.30
CA LEU A 305 -4.56 -5.35 12.24
C LEU A 305 -3.68 -4.97 11.04
N MET A 306 -3.22 -5.97 10.28
CA MET A 306 -2.52 -5.72 9.00
C MET A 306 -3.04 -6.67 7.92
N LEU A 307 -3.60 -6.12 6.85
CA LEU A 307 -4.09 -6.84 5.66
C LEU A 307 -3.04 -6.77 4.54
N THR A 308 -2.72 -7.91 3.94
CA THR A 308 -1.68 -8.06 2.91
C THR A 308 -2.13 -9.04 1.83
N PHE A 309 -1.53 -8.96 0.65
CA PHE A 309 -1.99 -9.61 -0.59
C PHE A 309 -0.85 -10.26 -1.36
N ASP A 310 -1.14 -11.15 -2.29
CA ASP A 310 -0.14 -11.59 -3.29
C ASP A 310 0.25 -10.46 -4.26
N ALA A 311 1.48 -10.49 -4.76
CA ALA A 311 1.99 -9.50 -5.70
C ALA A 311 1.36 -9.58 -7.11
N VAL A 312 0.61 -8.55 -7.53
CA VAL A 312 -0.06 -8.51 -8.84
C VAL A 312 0.83 -7.91 -9.94
N LEU A 313 1.92 -8.61 -10.27
CA LEU A 313 2.97 -8.19 -11.21
C LEU A 313 2.47 -7.63 -12.56
N ARG A 314 1.44 -8.26 -13.16
CA ARG A 314 0.95 -7.88 -14.49
C ARG A 314 0.09 -6.61 -14.52
N ARG A 315 -0.21 -6.00 -13.35
CA ARG A 315 -1.09 -4.83 -13.25
C ARG A 315 -0.68 -3.78 -12.21
N TYR A 316 0.36 -3.96 -11.41
CA TYR A 316 0.79 -2.93 -10.43
C TYR A 316 -0.37 -2.47 -9.51
N TYR A 317 -1.19 -3.43 -9.08
CA TYR A 317 -2.42 -3.20 -8.29
C TYR A 317 -3.48 -2.28 -8.93
N THR A 318 -3.51 -2.18 -10.27
CA THR A 318 -4.51 -1.38 -11.01
C THR A 318 -5.69 -2.20 -11.55
N GLY A 319 -6.82 -1.55 -11.78
CA GLY A 319 -7.98 -2.16 -12.43
C GLY A 319 -8.57 -3.29 -11.56
N PRO A 320 -8.84 -4.50 -12.10
CA PRO A 320 -9.39 -5.60 -11.30
C PRO A 320 -8.55 -6.03 -10.09
N ALA A 321 -7.26 -5.66 -10.03
CA ALA A 321 -6.45 -5.87 -8.82
C ALA A 321 -6.79 -4.87 -7.70
N GLU A 322 -7.06 -3.62 -8.08
CA GLU A 322 -7.54 -2.55 -7.20
C GLU A 322 -8.98 -2.83 -6.75
N GLU A 323 -9.85 -3.30 -7.65
CA GLU A 323 -11.21 -3.74 -7.34
C GLU A 323 -11.19 -4.88 -6.30
N ALA A 324 -10.32 -5.88 -6.48
CA ALA A 324 -10.15 -6.98 -5.51
C ALA A 324 -9.64 -6.49 -4.15
N ILE A 325 -8.67 -5.56 -4.11
CA ILE A 325 -8.17 -4.98 -2.85
C ILE A 325 -9.27 -4.24 -2.09
N ILE A 326 -10.06 -3.40 -2.77
CA ILE A 326 -11.15 -2.64 -2.15
C ILE A 326 -12.26 -3.59 -1.67
N ALA A 327 -12.64 -4.59 -2.46
CA ALA A 327 -13.63 -5.60 -2.06
C ALA A 327 -13.16 -6.42 -0.85
N THR A 328 -11.88 -6.81 -0.78
CA THR A 328 -11.30 -7.50 0.38
C THR A 328 -11.24 -6.58 1.60
N LEU A 329 -10.87 -5.30 1.44
CA LEU A 329 -10.90 -4.33 2.53
C LEU A 329 -12.32 -4.19 3.11
N GLU A 330 -13.35 -4.13 2.26
CA GLU A 330 -14.75 -4.12 2.69
C GLU A 330 -15.17 -5.40 3.42
N ARG A 331 -14.71 -6.56 2.93
CA ARG A 331 -14.93 -7.84 3.61
C ARG A 331 -14.30 -7.87 4.99
N VAL A 332 -13.01 -7.54 5.10
CA VAL A 332 -12.29 -7.49 6.38
C VAL A 332 -12.89 -6.48 7.35
N THR A 333 -13.37 -5.32 6.86
CA THR A 333 -14.05 -4.30 7.68
C THR A 333 -15.43 -4.75 8.18
N ARG A 334 -16.07 -5.74 7.55
CA ARG A 334 -17.32 -6.37 8.04
C ARG A 334 -17.07 -7.55 8.98
N GLU A 335 -15.98 -8.28 8.79
CA GLU A 335 -15.68 -9.53 9.52
C GLU A 335 -14.84 -9.29 10.78
N LEU A 336 -13.99 -8.26 10.80
CA LEU A 336 -13.17 -7.86 11.94
C LEU A 336 -13.56 -6.46 12.43
N PRO A 337 -13.35 -6.14 13.73
CA PRO A 337 -13.65 -4.82 14.28
C PRO A 337 -12.61 -3.80 13.81
N VAL A 338 -12.73 -3.32 12.58
CA VAL A 338 -11.84 -2.30 12.01
C VAL A 338 -12.38 -0.91 12.33
N ASP A 339 -11.52 0.00 12.79
CA ASP A 339 -11.84 1.42 12.91
C ASP A 339 -11.85 2.07 11.49
N PRO A 340 -13.04 2.45 10.95
CA PRO A 340 -13.14 3.00 9.59
C PRO A 340 -12.56 4.42 9.46
N GLU A 341 -12.07 5.00 10.55
CA GLU A 341 -11.36 6.27 10.57
C GLU A 341 -9.85 6.10 10.75
N ARG A 342 -9.36 4.86 10.91
CA ARG A 342 -7.93 4.50 11.07
C ARG A 342 -7.54 3.30 10.19
N ILE A 343 -8.00 3.33 8.94
CA ILE A 343 -7.49 2.47 7.87
C ILE A 343 -6.34 3.22 7.20
N TYR A 344 -5.15 2.61 7.17
CA TYR A 344 -3.94 3.15 6.57
C TYR A 344 -3.51 2.28 5.39
N MET A 345 -2.69 2.82 4.47
CA MET A 345 -2.13 2.02 3.39
C MET A 345 -0.65 2.33 3.13
N THR A 346 0.15 1.27 2.96
CA THR A 346 1.58 1.33 2.67
C THR A 346 1.95 0.27 1.66
N GLY A 347 3.09 0.45 1.00
CA GLY A 347 3.61 -0.50 0.03
C GLY A 347 4.96 -0.07 -0.51
N TYR A 348 5.72 -1.01 -1.05
CA TYR A 348 7.03 -0.72 -1.65
C TYR A 348 7.11 -1.05 -3.13
N SER A 349 7.80 -0.20 -3.89
CA SER A 349 8.03 -0.41 -5.33
C SER A 349 6.71 -0.53 -6.10
N MET A 350 6.38 -1.70 -6.63
CA MET A 350 5.06 -2.01 -7.17
C MET A 350 3.93 -1.72 -6.17
N GLY A 351 4.10 -2.10 -4.90
CA GLY A 351 3.13 -1.84 -3.84
C GLY A 351 3.04 -0.37 -3.43
N GLY A 352 4.15 0.37 -3.52
CA GLY A 352 4.14 1.83 -3.28
C GLY A 352 3.41 2.56 -4.40
N SER A 353 3.60 2.09 -5.64
CA SER A 353 2.86 2.57 -6.81
C SER A 353 1.36 2.25 -6.68
N GLY A 354 1.01 1.05 -6.23
CA GLY A 354 -0.35 0.67 -5.85
C GLY A 354 -0.95 1.53 -4.73
N THR A 355 -0.13 1.86 -3.71
CA THR A 355 -0.53 2.71 -2.57
C THR A 355 -0.90 4.12 -3.02
N LEU A 356 -0.10 4.75 -3.88
CA LEU A 356 -0.48 6.03 -4.50
C LEU A 356 -1.73 5.90 -5.38
N HIS A 357 -1.75 4.88 -6.24
CA HIS A 357 -2.82 4.66 -7.22
C HIS A 357 -4.19 4.49 -6.54
N ILE A 358 -4.31 3.50 -5.65
CA ILE A 358 -5.54 3.18 -4.93
C ILE A 358 -5.92 4.34 -3.99
N GLY A 359 -4.95 4.95 -3.31
CA GLY A 359 -5.20 6.08 -2.41
C GLY A 359 -5.78 7.29 -3.13
N TYR A 360 -5.37 7.58 -4.37
CA TYR A 360 -5.89 8.72 -5.14
C TYR A 360 -7.21 8.41 -5.83
N HIS A 361 -7.55 7.15 -6.09
CA HIS A 361 -8.89 6.76 -6.57
C HIS A 361 -9.93 6.60 -5.47
N HIS A 362 -9.50 6.20 -4.27
CA HIS A 362 -10.35 5.96 -3.11
C HIS A 362 -9.88 6.81 -1.90
N PRO A 363 -9.78 8.14 -2.04
CA PRO A 363 -9.18 9.00 -1.03
C PRO A 363 -9.99 9.07 0.27
N ASP A 364 -11.27 8.72 0.20
CA ASP A 364 -12.21 8.65 1.31
C ASP A 364 -12.19 7.31 2.06
N ARG A 365 -11.30 6.37 1.70
CA ARG A 365 -11.16 5.06 2.37
C ARG A 365 -10.01 5.00 3.38
N PHE A 366 -9.08 5.95 3.33
CA PHE A 366 -7.85 5.91 4.13
C PHE A 366 -7.69 7.16 5.01
N ALA A 367 -7.13 6.98 6.19
CA ALA A 367 -6.76 8.06 7.12
C ALA A 367 -5.42 8.71 6.77
N ALA A 368 -4.50 7.91 6.22
CA ALA A 368 -3.24 8.34 5.63
C ALA A 368 -2.68 7.22 4.75
N ILE A 369 -1.83 7.58 3.77
CA ILE A 369 -1.04 6.62 3.01
C ILE A 369 0.46 6.91 3.10
N ALA A 370 1.27 5.88 2.89
CA ALA A 370 2.73 5.98 2.88
C ALA A 370 3.37 5.13 1.76
N PRO A 371 3.50 5.68 0.54
CA PRO A 371 4.15 4.99 -0.56
C PRO A 371 5.69 5.01 -0.45
N PHE A 372 6.32 3.84 -0.64
CA PHE A 372 7.76 3.67 -0.74
C PHE A 372 8.18 3.37 -2.18
N PHE A 373 9.17 4.08 -2.71
CA PHE A 373 9.75 3.88 -4.04
C PHE A 373 8.73 3.88 -5.19
N ALA A 374 7.74 4.77 -5.15
CA ALA A 374 6.53 4.65 -5.96
C ALA A 374 6.62 5.36 -7.33
N ILE A 375 6.02 4.73 -8.34
CA ILE A 375 5.89 5.27 -9.70
C ILE A 375 4.61 6.10 -9.79
N ALA A 376 4.75 7.43 -9.86
CA ALA A 376 3.61 8.35 -9.97
C ALA A 376 3.10 8.55 -11.42
N ARG A 377 3.92 8.20 -12.42
CA ARG A 377 3.62 8.37 -13.85
C ARG A 377 4.27 7.26 -14.68
N TYR A 378 3.48 6.23 -14.96
CA TYR A 378 3.84 5.19 -15.91
C TYR A 378 4.07 5.80 -17.31
N GLY A 379 5.14 5.38 -18.00
CA GLY A 379 5.49 5.86 -19.35
C GLY A 379 6.67 6.85 -19.43
N LEU A 380 7.36 7.15 -18.32
CA LEU A 380 8.66 7.84 -18.37
C LEU A 380 9.77 6.87 -18.83
N GLY A 381 10.13 6.99 -20.12
CA GLY A 381 11.40 6.54 -20.72
C GLY A 381 11.62 5.04 -20.92
N ASN A 382 11.34 4.18 -19.92
CA ASN A 382 11.82 2.80 -19.93
C ASN A 382 10.88 1.85 -20.73
N ALA A 383 11.46 1.15 -21.71
CA ALA A 383 10.78 0.22 -22.60
C ALA A 383 10.12 -0.97 -21.87
N LEU A 384 10.65 -1.38 -20.71
CA LEU A 384 10.08 -2.41 -19.85
C LEU A 384 8.62 -2.08 -19.48
N TRP A 385 8.30 -0.80 -19.25
CA TRP A 385 6.94 -0.39 -18.88
C TRP A 385 5.92 -0.53 -20.02
N LYS A 386 6.35 -0.39 -21.28
CA LYS A 386 5.50 -0.66 -22.45
C LYS A 386 5.19 -2.15 -22.60
N GLN A 387 6.05 -3.03 -22.07
CA GLN A 387 5.81 -4.49 -22.05
C GLN A 387 4.95 -4.91 -20.85
N VAL A 388 5.12 -4.29 -19.68
CA VAL A 388 4.29 -4.53 -18.48
C VAL A 388 2.85 -4.06 -18.72
N PHE A 389 2.68 -2.80 -19.13
CA PHE A 389 1.39 -2.21 -19.43
C PHE A 389 1.13 -2.29 -20.95
N ARG A 390 0.61 -3.43 -21.42
CA ARG A 390 0.14 -3.64 -22.82
C ARG A 390 -1.14 -2.85 -23.17
N ASP A 391 -1.32 -1.70 -22.51
CA ASP A 391 -2.49 -0.84 -22.64
C ASP A 391 -2.21 0.34 -23.59
N SER A 392 -3.28 0.85 -24.21
CA SER A 392 -3.17 2.09 -24.98
C SER A 392 -2.88 3.29 -24.05
N PRO A 393 -2.24 4.37 -24.54
CA PRO A 393 -1.97 5.55 -23.72
C PRO A 393 -3.21 6.11 -23.00
N THR A 394 -4.38 6.05 -23.66
CA THR A 394 -5.69 6.45 -23.12
C THR A 394 -6.22 5.56 -21.98
N ARG A 395 -5.75 4.31 -21.89
CA ARG A 395 -6.01 3.42 -20.76
C ARG A 395 -5.00 3.67 -19.64
N LEU A 396 -3.71 3.78 -19.99
CA LEU A 396 -2.64 4.07 -19.02
C LEU A 396 -2.86 5.38 -18.26
N SER A 397 -3.41 6.42 -18.90
CA SER A 397 -3.73 7.70 -18.26
C SER A 397 -4.70 7.57 -17.07
N ARG A 398 -5.53 6.52 -17.03
CA ARG A 398 -6.43 6.22 -15.90
C ARG A 398 -5.72 5.66 -14.67
N HIS A 399 -4.42 5.40 -14.78
CA HIS A 399 -3.56 4.87 -13.72
C HIS A 399 -2.38 5.80 -13.40
N ILE A 400 -2.28 6.94 -14.09
CA ILE A 400 -1.26 7.96 -13.80
C ILE A 400 -1.79 8.86 -12.67
N VAL A 401 -1.24 8.68 -11.46
CA VAL A 401 -1.56 9.45 -10.25
C VAL A 401 -1.50 10.96 -10.50
N MET A 402 -0.53 11.41 -11.32
CA MET A 402 -0.39 12.82 -11.70
C MET A 402 -1.56 13.43 -12.49
N ASN A 403 -2.55 12.63 -12.93
CA ASN A 403 -3.78 13.14 -13.53
C ASN A 403 -4.86 13.49 -12.49
N PHE A 404 -4.70 13.04 -11.23
CA PHE A 404 -5.67 13.16 -10.14
C PHE A 404 -5.14 13.90 -8.87
N PRO A 405 -4.22 14.88 -8.95
CA PRO A 405 -3.54 15.39 -7.75
C PRO A 405 -4.49 16.06 -6.73
N GLY A 406 -5.64 16.59 -7.20
CA GLY A 406 -6.68 17.16 -6.33
C GLY A 406 -7.36 16.14 -5.41
N ASN A 407 -7.44 14.87 -5.80
CA ASN A 407 -8.14 13.83 -5.02
C ASN A 407 -7.52 13.63 -3.63
N ALA A 408 -6.22 13.92 -3.48
CA ALA A 408 -5.53 13.84 -2.21
C ALA A 408 -5.72 15.06 -1.28
N ARG A 409 -6.68 15.97 -1.58
CA ARG A 409 -6.94 17.18 -0.77
C ARG A 409 -7.17 16.88 0.71
N ASN A 410 -7.86 15.78 1.03
CA ASN A 410 -8.14 15.36 2.41
C ASN A 410 -7.40 14.06 2.79
N LEU A 411 -6.39 13.65 2.00
CA LEU A 411 -5.61 12.44 2.23
C LEU A 411 -4.15 12.79 2.55
N PRO A 412 -3.69 12.56 3.79
CA PRO A 412 -2.27 12.64 4.18
C PRO A 412 -1.41 11.62 3.41
N VAL A 413 -0.27 12.08 2.89
CA VAL A 413 0.70 11.26 2.14
C VAL A 413 2.10 11.44 2.72
N LEU A 414 2.73 10.34 3.17
CA LEU A 414 4.16 10.27 3.49
C LEU A 414 4.90 9.50 2.40
N HIS A 415 5.54 10.21 1.47
CA HIS A 415 6.34 9.55 0.43
C HIS A 415 7.78 9.37 0.91
N VAL A 416 8.29 8.14 0.89
CA VAL A 416 9.69 7.82 1.20
C VAL A 416 10.39 7.25 -0.03
N HIS A 417 11.51 7.85 -0.45
CA HIS A 417 12.23 7.43 -1.65
C HIS A 417 13.72 7.76 -1.54
N ALA A 418 14.60 6.76 -1.62
CA ALA A 418 16.05 7.01 -1.61
C ALA A 418 16.51 7.79 -2.86
N VAL A 419 17.42 8.74 -2.69
CA VAL A 419 17.91 9.59 -3.79
C VAL A 419 18.73 8.77 -4.81
N ASP A 420 19.46 7.77 -4.31
CA ASP A 420 20.32 6.84 -5.05
C ASP A 420 19.58 5.58 -5.57
N ASP A 421 18.25 5.55 -5.61
CA ASP A 421 17.47 4.43 -6.15
C ASP A 421 17.80 4.18 -7.65
N PRO A 422 18.44 3.05 -8.00
CA PRO A 422 18.90 2.77 -9.36
C PRO A 422 17.80 2.16 -10.26
N LEU A 423 16.62 1.85 -9.71
CA LEU A 423 15.54 1.14 -10.42
C LEU A 423 14.33 2.04 -10.67
N VAL A 424 13.93 2.82 -9.66
CA VAL A 424 12.84 3.77 -9.75
C VAL A 424 13.40 5.15 -9.42
N PRO A 425 13.69 6.02 -10.41
CA PRO A 425 14.39 7.26 -10.10
C PRO A 425 13.52 8.18 -9.24
N VAL A 426 14.12 8.81 -8.23
CA VAL A 426 13.49 9.69 -7.21
C VAL A 426 12.62 10.83 -7.78
N HIS A 427 12.74 11.13 -9.07
CA HIS A 427 11.89 12.09 -9.78
C HIS A 427 10.38 11.83 -9.63
N HIS A 428 9.94 10.57 -9.49
CA HIS A 428 8.51 10.25 -9.29
C HIS A 428 7.98 10.83 -7.97
N ALA A 429 8.71 10.66 -6.86
CA ALA A 429 8.34 11.23 -5.56
C ALA A 429 8.35 12.77 -5.59
N ARG A 430 9.36 13.36 -6.23
CA ARG A 430 9.46 14.81 -6.45
C ARG A 430 8.31 15.37 -7.30
N LEU A 431 7.79 14.62 -8.28
CA LEU A 431 6.64 15.03 -9.09
C LEU A 431 5.35 15.13 -8.27
N VAL A 432 5.07 14.14 -7.42
CA VAL A 432 3.89 14.15 -6.53
C VAL A 432 3.95 15.35 -5.61
N HIS A 433 5.05 15.52 -4.87
CA HIS A 433 5.18 16.59 -3.88
C HIS A 433 5.13 18.00 -4.51
N ARG A 434 5.66 18.18 -5.74
CA ARG A 434 5.49 19.44 -6.49
C ARG A 434 4.04 19.73 -6.87
N ALA A 435 3.22 18.71 -7.15
CA ALA A 435 1.79 18.92 -7.39
C ALA A 435 1.03 19.22 -6.08
N SER A 436 1.37 18.53 -4.99
CA SER A 436 0.85 18.82 -3.64
C SER A 436 1.12 20.27 -3.22
N ALA A 437 2.35 20.75 -3.41
CA ALA A 437 2.73 22.14 -3.11
C ALA A 437 1.94 23.16 -3.95
N ARG A 438 1.76 22.92 -5.26
CA ARG A 438 0.94 23.78 -6.14
C ARG A 438 -0.54 23.83 -5.76
N LEU A 439 -1.05 22.81 -5.06
CA LEU A 439 -2.42 22.71 -4.58
C LEU A 439 -2.59 23.12 -3.11
N GLY A 440 -1.52 23.56 -2.45
CA GLY A 440 -1.51 23.95 -1.03
C GLY A 440 -1.68 22.79 -0.05
N LEU A 441 -1.35 21.55 -0.43
CA LEU A 441 -1.55 20.37 0.42
C LEU A 441 -0.39 20.22 1.42
N THR A 442 -0.51 20.85 2.58
CA THR A 442 0.54 20.88 3.63
C THR A 442 0.69 19.58 4.40
N HIS A 443 -0.34 18.73 4.42
CA HIS A 443 -0.37 17.38 4.99
C HIS A 443 0.34 16.32 4.12
N HIS A 444 1.20 16.75 3.17
CA HIS A 444 1.97 15.86 2.29
C HIS A 444 3.47 15.99 2.59
N THR A 445 4.05 14.95 3.17
CA THR A 445 5.47 14.89 3.55
C THR A 445 6.28 14.07 2.55
N LEU A 446 7.48 14.54 2.23
CA LEU A 446 8.46 13.85 1.38
C LEU A 446 9.75 13.61 2.18
N ARG A 447 10.16 12.34 2.29
CA ARG A 447 11.44 11.92 2.89
C ARG A 447 12.35 11.35 1.81
N LEU A 448 13.51 11.97 1.63
CA LEU A 448 14.52 11.59 0.66
C LEU A 448 15.85 11.24 1.37
N PRO A 449 16.04 10.01 1.87
CA PRO A 449 17.35 9.60 2.34
C PRO A 449 18.36 9.61 1.17
N GLU A 450 19.50 10.28 1.36
CA GLU A 450 20.54 10.43 0.32
C GLU A 450 21.14 9.09 -0.13
N ARG A 451 21.11 8.09 0.75
CA ARG A 451 21.54 6.71 0.47
C ARG A 451 20.50 5.70 0.93
N GLY A 452 20.35 4.63 0.17
CA GLY A 452 19.49 3.49 0.50
C GLY A 452 19.33 2.52 -0.66
N GLY A 453 19.30 3.03 -1.90
CA GLY A 453 18.96 2.26 -3.09
C GLY A 453 17.52 1.73 -3.04
N HIS A 454 17.21 0.78 -3.93
CA HIS A 454 15.89 0.14 -4.02
C HIS A 454 15.76 -1.06 -3.08
N ARG A 455 15.89 -0.85 -1.77
CA ARG A 455 16.08 -1.90 -0.76
C ARG A 455 15.10 -1.83 0.41
N LEU A 456 14.87 -2.98 1.05
CA LEU A 456 13.96 -3.12 2.19
C LEU A 456 14.46 -2.36 3.42
N GLU A 457 15.77 -2.32 3.64
CA GLU A 457 16.42 -1.69 4.79
C GLU A 457 16.04 -0.21 4.93
N THR A 458 15.84 0.51 3.82
CA THR A 458 15.33 1.89 3.77
C THR A 458 13.91 2.02 4.33
N ILE A 459 13.06 1.01 4.10
CA ILE A 459 11.67 0.96 4.59
C ILE A 459 11.67 0.67 6.09
N GLU A 460 12.53 -0.25 6.51
CA GLU A 460 12.68 -0.69 7.89
C GLU A 460 13.21 0.43 8.79
N ALA A 461 14.21 1.19 8.31
CA ALA A 461 14.71 2.39 8.97
C ALA A 461 13.64 3.49 9.12
N ALA A 462 12.69 3.57 8.18
CA ALA A 462 11.59 4.53 8.21
C ALA A 462 10.30 3.98 8.85
N THR A 463 10.31 2.77 9.42
CA THR A 463 9.08 2.11 9.90
C THR A 463 8.52 2.75 11.17
N ASP A 464 9.36 3.29 12.05
CA ASP A 464 8.90 3.93 13.28
C ASP A 464 8.24 5.29 12.94
N ASP A 465 8.87 6.07 12.04
CA ASP A 465 8.31 7.29 11.42
C ASP A 465 6.98 7.01 10.71
N LEU A 466 6.88 5.92 9.94
CA LEU A 466 5.67 5.47 9.26
C LEU A 466 4.53 5.19 10.24
N ILE A 467 4.83 4.53 11.36
CA ILE A 467 3.83 4.18 12.37
C ILE A 467 3.40 5.42 13.16
N ALA A 468 4.32 6.34 13.47
CA ALA A 468 3.98 7.65 14.03
C ALA A 468 3.10 8.46 13.07
N TRP A 469 3.44 8.46 11.78
CA TRP A 469 2.66 9.10 10.71
C TRP A 469 1.24 8.53 10.58
N PHE A 470 1.06 7.23 10.74
CA PHE A 470 -0.27 6.64 10.82
C PHE A 470 -0.99 7.01 12.11
N ALA A 471 -0.36 6.85 13.27
CA ALA A 471 -0.97 7.08 14.58
C ALA A 471 -1.52 8.50 14.77
N GLN A 472 -0.84 9.53 14.24
CA GLN A 472 -1.29 10.92 14.32
C GLN A 472 -2.48 11.24 13.40
N HIS A 473 -2.74 10.43 12.36
CA HIS A 473 -3.77 10.71 11.38
C HIS A 473 -5.04 9.91 11.62
N LYS A 474 -6.18 10.61 11.46
CA LYS A 474 -7.53 10.07 11.51
C LYS A 474 -8.31 10.61 10.31
N ARG A 475 -9.03 9.74 9.60
CA ARG A 475 -9.80 10.12 8.41
C ARG A 475 -10.93 11.08 8.78
N ALA A 476 -11.02 12.21 8.08
CA ALA A 476 -12.19 13.08 8.19
C ALA A 476 -13.44 12.39 7.60
N ARG A 477 -14.53 12.27 8.39
CA ARG A 477 -15.80 11.73 7.89
C ARG A 477 -16.50 12.65 6.89
N LEU A 478 -16.45 13.96 7.15
CA LEU A 478 -17.10 15.01 6.39
C LEU A 478 -16.13 16.19 6.22
N PRO A 479 -15.13 16.08 5.33
CA PRO A 479 -14.20 17.19 5.07
C PRO A 479 -14.93 18.39 4.46
N ARG A 480 -14.53 19.60 4.87
CA ARG A 480 -15.11 20.88 4.43
C ARG A 480 -15.09 21.05 2.90
N ARG A 481 -14.01 20.67 2.23
CA ARG A 481 -13.84 20.78 0.76
C ARG A 481 -13.44 19.44 0.17
N VAL A 482 -14.10 19.02 -0.90
CA VAL A 482 -13.75 17.82 -1.66
C VAL A 482 -13.47 18.23 -3.10
N SER A 483 -12.22 18.02 -3.53
CA SER A 483 -11.86 17.98 -4.95
C SER A 483 -11.77 16.51 -5.35
N HIS A 484 -12.52 16.09 -6.36
CA HIS A 484 -12.53 14.71 -6.84
C HIS A 484 -12.59 14.63 -8.35
N LYS A 485 -11.80 13.72 -8.92
CA LYS A 485 -11.65 13.51 -10.35
C LYS A 485 -11.62 12.02 -10.66
N ALA A 486 -12.41 11.62 -11.65
CA ALA A 486 -12.57 10.23 -12.05
C ALA A 486 -12.62 10.10 -13.58
N SER A 487 -12.29 8.90 -14.08
CA SER A 487 -12.47 8.53 -15.49
C SER A 487 -13.17 7.18 -15.69
N ALA A 488 -13.51 6.50 -14.58
CA ALA A 488 -14.17 5.20 -14.57
C ALA A 488 -15.37 5.26 -13.60
N PRO A 489 -16.53 4.66 -13.94
CA PRO A 489 -17.72 4.68 -13.08
C PRO A 489 -17.52 4.16 -11.66
N ARG A 490 -16.55 3.26 -11.45
CA ARG A 490 -16.20 2.70 -10.12
C ARG A 490 -15.40 3.63 -9.21
N HIS A 491 -14.86 4.75 -9.72
CA HIS A 491 -14.06 5.71 -8.94
C HIS A 491 -14.79 7.05 -8.77
N THR A 492 -16.11 7.11 -8.99
CA THR A 492 -16.85 8.39 -9.04
C THR A 492 -17.22 8.95 -7.66
N ARG A 493 -17.07 8.18 -6.58
CA ARG A 493 -17.44 8.59 -5.22
C ARG A 493 -16.23 9.05 -4.42
N ALA A 494 -16.42 10.10 -3.62
CA ALA A 494 -15.49 10.53 -2.58
C ALA A 494 -16.25 11.31 -1.49
N TRP A 495 -16.32 10.76 -0.27
CA TRP A 495 -17.06 11.33 0.86
C TRP A 495 -18.53 11.62 0.50
N TRP A 496 -18.91 12.90 0.47
CA TRP A 496 -20.27 13.39 0.20
C TRP A 496 -20.49 13.76 -1.28
N LEU A 497 -19.54 13.45 -2.18
CA LEU A 497 -19.66 13.63 -3.63
C LEU A 497 -19.78 12.30 -4.38
N GLU A 498 -20.64 12.29 -5.40
CA GLU A 498 -20.70 11.25 -6.42
C GLU A 498 -20.79 11.88 -7.81
N LEU A 499 -19.86 11.53 -8.70
CA LEU A 499 -19.73 12.09 -10.05
C LEU A 499 -20.52 11.28 -11.10
N GLU A 500 -21.26 11.95 -11.96
CA GLU A 500 -21.79 11.36 -13.19
C GLU A 500 -21.02 11.91 -14.40
N LEU A 501 -20.14 11.09 -14.99
CA LEU A 501 -19.28 11.49 -16.10
C LEU A 501 -20.10 11.79 -17.37
N ALA A 502 -19.80 12.89 -18.07
CA ALA A 502 -20.50 13.25 -19.31
C ALA A 502 -20.29 12.21 -20.43
N ARG A 503 -19.10 11.58 -20.46
CA ARG A 503 -18.74 10.51 -21.39
C ARG A 503 -17.97 9.42 -20.64
N PRO A 504 -18.40 8.14 -20.67
CA PRO A 504 -17.65 7.05 -20.05
C PRO A 504 -16.21 6.98 -20.55
N GLY A 505 -15.25 6.88 -19.63
CA GLY A 505 -13.83 6.77 -19.98
C GLY A 505 -13.09 8.08 -20.26
N ALA A 506 -13.78 9.22 -20.29
CA ALA A 506 -13.20 10.56 -20.23
C ALA A 506 -13.10 11.04 -18.77
N PHE A 507 -12.26 12.04 -18.50
CA PHE A 507 -12.15 12.62 -17.16
C PHE A 507 -13.32 13.56 -16.86
N GLY A 508 -13.92 13.39 -15.68
CA GLY A 508 -14.81 14.35 -15.04
C GLY A 508 -14.23 14.77 -13.68
N GLU A 509 -14.42 16.02 -13.30
CA GLU A 509 -13.82 16.66 -12.13
C GLU A 509 -14.80 17.61 -11.45
N ALA A 510 -14.87 17.54 -10.12
CA ALA A 510 -15.63 18.45 -9.28
C ALA A 510 -14.77 18.96 -8.11
N ASP A 511 -14.93 20.22 -7.75
CA ASP A 511 -14.35 20.81 -6.54
C ASP A 511 -15.42 21.63 -5.82
N LEU A 512 -15.90 21.12 -4.68
CA LEU A 512 -16.97 21.73 -3.89
C LEU A 512 -16.54 21.88 -2.44
N GLU A 513 -17.08 22.92 -1.80
CA GLU A 513 -16.85 23.24 -0.39
C GLU A 513 -18.17 23.49 0.30
N TRP A 514 -18.33 22.96 1.52
CA TRP A 514 -19.48 23.18 2.39
C TRP A 514 -19.05 23.88 3.67
N ASP A 515 -19.53 25.11 3.84
CA ASP A 515 -19.41 25.85 5.08
C ASP A 515 -20.73 25.74 5.86
N ALA A 516 -20.73 24.91 6.91
CA ALA A 516 -21.91 24.65 7.72
C ALA A 516 -22.37 25.86 8.54
N ALA A 517 -21.46 26.77 8.91
CA ALA A 517 -21.77 27.93 9.75
C ALA A 517 -22.50 29.01 8.94
N SER A 518 -22.05 29.28 7.71
CA SER A 518 -22.72 30.20 6.77
C SER A 518 -23.80 29.52 5.92
N ARG A 519 -23.99 28.21 6.08
CA ARG A 519 -24.83 27.34 5.23
C ARG A 519 -24.61 27.57 3.73
N THR A 520 -23.34 27.66 3.33
CA THR A 520 -22.95 27.94 1.95
C THR A 520 -22.27 26.73 1.32
N LEU A 521 -22.78 26.29 0.17
CA LEU A 521 -22.14 25.33 -0.72
C LEU A 521 -21.45 26.11 -1.85
N GLN A 522 -20.12 26.24 -1.79
CA GLN A 522 -19.33 26.82 -2.88
C GLN A 522 -18.99 25.74 -3.91
N VAL A 523 -19.24 26.04 -5.17
CA VAL A 523 -18.86 25.22 -6.33
C VAL A 523 -17.69 25.92 -7.01
N HIS A 524 -16.49 25.36 -6.84
CA HIS A 524 -15.23 25.92 -7.35
C HIS A 524 -14.93 25.40 -8.76
N THR A 525 -15.31 24.16 -9.09
CA THR A 525 -15.13 23.56 -10.42
C THR A 525 -16.17 22.48 -10.68
N LEU A 526 -16.73 22.45 -11.89
CA LEU A 526 -17.41 21.29 -12.49
C LEU A 526 -16.97 21.17 -13.94
N HIS A 527 -16.34 20.06 -14.34
CA HIS A 527 -15.82 19.89 -15.69
C HIS A 527 -15.96 18.43 -16.17
N GLY A 528 -16.45 18.22 -17.40
CA GLY A 528 -16.60 16.88 -17.97
C GLY A 528 -17.70 16.01 -17.33
N LEU A 529 -18.66 16.62 -16.62
CA LEU A 529 -19.75 15.94 -15.91
C LEU A 529 -21.10 16.14 -16.59
N ARG A 530 -21.98 15.13 -16.51
CA ARG A 530 -23.43 15.31 -16.71
C ARG A 530 -24.05 15.87 -15.44
N SER A 531 -23.69 15.29 -14.30
CA SER A 531 -24.11 15.76 -12.99
C SER A 531 -23.06 15.48 -11.90
N VAL A 532 -23.20 16.18 -10.78
CA VAL A 532 -22.59 15.84 -9.50
C VAL A 532 -23.72 15.68 -8.48
N ARG A 533 -23.70 14.58 -7.74
CA ARG A 533 -24.57 14.35 -6.59
C ARG A 533 -23.83 14.75 -5.32
N VAL A 534 -24.52 15.51 -4.47
CA VAL A 534 -24.03 16.01 -3.17
C VAL A 534 -24.93 15.41 -2.09
N ASP A 535 -24.36 14.72 -1.11
CA ASP A 535 -25.13 14.12 -0.01
C ASP A 535 -25.65 15.21 0.95
N GLY A 536 -26.86 15.68 0.66
CA GLY A 536 -27.52 16.72 1.44
C GLY A 536 -27.99 16.26 2.81
N ARG A 537 -28.14 14.95 3.03
CA ARG A 537 -28.41 14.39 4.36
C ARG A 537 -27.16 14.40 5.21
N ALA A 538 -26.02 13.95 4.66
CA ALA A 538 -24.74 13.96 5.34
C ALA A 538 -24.28 15.39 5.70
N LEU A 539 -24.55 16.37 4.83
CA LEU A 539 -24.21 17.78 5.05
C LEU A 539 -25.27 18.60 5.80
N ALA A 540 -26.40 18.01 6.21
CA ALA A 540 -27.53 18.70 6.86
C ALA A 540 -28.03 19.94 6.08
N LEU A 541 -28.18 19.81 4.76
CA LEU A 541 -28.66 20.87 3.87
C LEU A 541 -30.16 21.17 4.05
N TRP A 542 -30.94 20.23 4.58
CA TRP A 542 -32.39 20.31 4.64
C TRP A 542 -32.90 21.07 5.88
N GLY A 543 -34.13 21.59 5.81
CA GLY A 543 -34.80 22.29 6.93
C GLY A 543 -34.55 23.79 7.03
N ALA A 544 -33.47 24.34 6.45
CA ALA A 544 -33.18 25.78 6.46
C ALA A 544 -32.57 26.24 5.12
N PRO A 545 -32.60 27.54 4.78
CA PRO A 545 -32.04 28.05 3.52
C PRO A 545 -30.57 27.68 3.33
N VAL A 546 -30.16 27.48 2.08
CA VAL A 546 -28.78 27.19 1.67
C VAL A 546 -28.35 28.22 0.63
N THR A 547 -27.19 28.85 0.85
CA THR A 547 -26.55 29.68 -0.19
C THR A 547 -25.73 28.77 -1.10
N LEU A 548 -25.81 28.99 -2.41
CA LEU A 548 -25.00 28.34 -3.43
C LEU A 548 -24.14 29.42 -4.10
N THR A 549 -22.82 29.28 -4.08
CA THR A 549 -21.91 30.22 -4.76
C THR A 549 -21.19 29.48 -5.86
N VAL A 550 -21.24 29.98 -7.10
CA VAL A 550 -20.82 29.25 -8.29
C VAL A 550 -19.79 30.07 -9.07
N ALA A 551 -18.61 29.48 -9.31
CA ALA A 551 -17.59 30.05 -10.19
C ALA A 551 -17.85 29.66 -11.67
N SER A 552 -17.26 30.39 -12.63
CA SER A 552 -17.27 30.02 -14.06
C SER A 552 -15.92 29.50 -14.55
N PRO A 553 -15.90 28.71 -15.64
CA PRO A 553 -17.05 28.04 -16.28
C PRO A 553 -17.35 26.70 -15.60
N HIS A 554 -18.60 26.22 -15.67
CA HIS A 554 -19.02 24.92 -15.14
C HIS A 554 -19.79 24.09 -16.17
N GLN A 555 -19.56 22.77 -16.15
CA GLN A 555 -20.22 21.77 -16.99
C GLN A 555 -20.84 20.68 -16.12
N GLY A 556 -22.17 20.57 -16.19
CA GLY A 556 -22.95 19.57 -15.45
C GLY A 556 -24.00 20.19 -14.52
N ARG A 557 -24.90 19.35 -14.00
CA ARG A 557 -25.94 19.76 -13.04
C ARG A 557 -25.53 19.38 -11.61
N VAL A 558 -25.95 20.18 -10.63
CA VAL A 558 -25.84 19.79 -9.21
C VAL A 558 -27.14 19.10 -8.78
N ILE A 559 -27.03 17.96 -8.13
CA ILE A 559 -28.14 17.19 -7.56
C ILE A 559 -27.89 17.06 -6.06
N LEU A 560 -28.81 17.55 -5.23
CA LEU A 560 -28.73 17.46 -3.78
C LEU A 560 -29.57 16.27 -3.31
N THR A 561 -28.99 15.30 -2.60
CA THR A 561 -29.66 14.03 -2.23
C THR A 561 -30.03 13.94 -0.75
N GLY A 562 -30.89 12.97 -0.41
CA GLY A 562 -31.41 12.80 0.94
C GLY A 562 -32.50 13.81 1.34
N ALA A 563 -33.15 14.41 0.35
CA ALA A 563 -34.23 15.38 0.52
C ALA A 563 -35.54 14.70 0.99
N PRO A 564 -36.36 15.35 1.84
CA PRO A 564 -37.70 14.86 2.19
C PRO A 564 -38.58 14.62 0.95
N GLU A 565 -39.37 13.55 0.93
CA GLU A 565 -40.12 13.10 -0.27
C GLU A 565 -41.11 14.14 -0.81
N ALA A 566 -41.86 14.81 0.08
CA ALA A 566 -42.80 15.88 -0.28
C ALA A 566 -42.17 17.29 -0.26
N GLY A 567 -40.85 17.39 -0.10
CA GLY A 567 -40.16 18.67 0.06
C GLY A 567 -40.28 19.58 -1.16
N ARG A 568 -40.46 20.88 -0.91
CA ARG A 568 -40.51 21.95 -1.92
C ARG A 568 -39.49 23.03 -1.59
N TRP A 569 -38.86 23.59 -2.62
CA TRP A 569 -37.88 24.67 -2.50
C TRP A 569 -38.09 25.73 -3.57
N ARG A 570 -37.63 26.94 -3.28
CA ARG A 570 -37.52 28.05 -4.22
C ARG A 570 -36.04 28.34 -4.42
N LEU A 571 -35.56 28.23 -5.66
CA LEU A 571 -34.22 28.66 -6.05
C LEU A 571 -34.29 30.06 -6.66
N THR A 572 -33.59 31.02 -6.09
CA THR A 572 -33.36 32.35 -6.66
C THR A 572 -31.89 32.52 -7.02
N GLY A 573 -31.58 33.36 -8.02
CA GLY A 573 -30.21 33.51 -8.51
C GLY A 573 -30.01 34.79 -9.34
N PRO A 574 -28.80 35.02 -9.89
CA PRO A 574 -28.45 36.30 -10.51
C PRO A 574 -29.25 36.56 -11.79
N GLY A 575 -30.06 37.63 -11.76
CA GLY A 575 -30.83 38.12 -12.91
C GLY A 575 -31.81 37.09 -13.48
N GLY A 576 -32.58 36.39 -12.64
CA GLY A 576 -33.58 35.43 -13.08
C GLY A 576 -34.70 35.18 -12.08
N GLU A 577 -35.89 34.91 -12.62
CA GLU A 577 -37.10 34.61 -11.85
C GLU A 577 -36.93 33.41 -10.89
N PRO A 578 -37.57 33.44 -9.70
CA PRO A 578 -37.54 32.33 -8.75
C PRO A 578 -38.09 31.04 -9.37
N ARG A 579 -37.33 29.95 -9.25
CA ARG A 579 -37.72 28.63 -9.75
C ARG A 579 -38.21 27.74 -8.62
N ALA A 580 -39.43 27.22 -8.75
CA ALA A 580 -39.93 26.16 -7.88
C ALA A 580 -39.21 24.83 -8.19
N LEU A 581 -38.80 24.13 -7.13
CA LEU A 581 -38.17 22.81 -7.18
C LEU A 581 -38.90 21.88 -6.19
N SER A 582 -39.00 20.61 -6.53
CA SER A 582 -39.50 19.56 -5.63
C SER A 582 -38.46 18.46 -5.48
N SER A 583 -38.60 17.67 -4.41
CA SER A 583 -37.93 16.38 -4.33
C SER A 583 -38.51 15.42 -5.38
N ARG A 584 -37.67 14.52 -5.89
CA ARG A 584 -38.03 13.29 -6.60
C ARG A 584 -37.02 12.22 -6.20
N ASP A 585 -37.49 11.04 -5.78
CA ASP A 585 -36.65 9.93 -5.33
C ASP A 585 -35.61 10.35 -4.26
N GLY A 586 -36.03 11.22 -3.34
CA GLY A 586 -35.17 11.79 -2.29
C GLY A 586 -34.09 12.75 -2.80
N ALA A 587 -34.24 13.35 -3.98
CA ALA A 587 -33.25 14.26 -4.56
C ALA A 587 -33.86 15.53 -5.18
N VAL A 588 -33.15 16.65 -5.05
CA VAL A 588 -33.46 17.94 -5.68
C VAL A 588 -32.44 18.20 -6.78
N THR A 589 -32.88 18.15 -8.04
CA THR A 589 -32.01 18.42 -9.20
C THR A 589 -32.05 19.90 -9.54
N LEU A 590 -30.93 20.61 -9.37
CA LEU A 590 -30.83 22.02 -9.71
C LEU A 590 -30.84 22.21 -11.24
N PRO A 591 -31.37 23.33 -11.76
CA PRO A 591 -31.10 23.76 -13.14
C PRO A 591 -29.60 24.06 -13.32
N PRO A 592 -29.11 24.19 -14.57
CA PRO A 592 -27.78 24.75 -14.81
C PRO A 592 -27.62 26.08 -14.08
N LEU A 593 -26.65 26.15 -13.17
CA LEU A 593 -26.40 27.35 -12.37
C LEU A 593 -25.53 28.32 -13.17
N ARG A 594 -25.89 29.60 -13.15
CA ARG A 594 -25.04 30.70 -13.63
C ARG A 594 -23.97 31.03 -12.59
N GLU A 595 -22.95 31.76 -12.99
CA GLU A 595 -21.98 32.35 -12.07
C GLU A 595 -22.65 33.21 -10.99
N GLY A 596 -22.05 33.26 -9.81
CA GLY A 596 -22.48 34.11 -8.70
C GLY A 596 -23.31 33.37 -7.63
N ARG A 597 -24.10 34.14 -6.88
CA ARG A 597 -24.82 33.69 -5.69
C ARG A 597 -26.27 33.31 -6.01
N HIS A 598 -26.66 32.09 -5.63
CA HIS A 598 -28.03 31.59 -5.64
C HIS A 598 -28.47 31.26 -4.21
N GLN A 599 -29.78 31.30 -3.95
CA GLN A 599 -30.37 30.93 -2.66
C GLN A 599 -31.40 29.82 -2.87
N LEU A 600 -31.22 28.69 -2.20
CA LEU A 600 -32.18 27.60 -2.14
C LEU A 600 -32.94 27.67 -0.80
N THR A 601 -34.19 28.12 -0.85
CA THR A 601 -35.01 28.34 0.35
C THR A 601 -36.10 27.26 0.43
N PRO A 602 -36.27 26.54 1.56
CA PRO A 602 -37.40 25.63 1.74
C PRO A 602 -38.72 26.41 1.67
N VAL A 603 -39.71 25.85 0.99
CA VAL A 603 -41.07 26.37 0.94
C VAL A 603 -41.89 25.56 1.93
N ALA A 604 -42.55 26.23 2.87
CA ALA A 604 -43.47 25.56 3.79
C ALA A 604 -44.53 24.76 3.01
N PRO A 605 -44.98 23.59 3.51
CA PRO A 605 -46.19 22.99 2.97
C PRO A 605 -47.35 24.00 3.08
N PRO A 606 -48.22 24.07 2.06
CA PRO A 606 -49.38 24.96 2.07
C PRO A 606 -50.40 24.55 3.15
#